data_AF-U7H6A2-F1
#
_entry.id   AF-U7H6A2-F1
#
_cell.length_a   1.000
_cell.length_b   1.000
_cell.length_c   1.000
_cell.angle_alpha   90.00
_cell.angle_beta   90.00
_cell.angle_gamma   90.00
#
_symmetry.space_group_name_H-M   'P 1'
#
loop_
_entity.id
_entity.type
_entity.pdbx_description
1 polymer ?
#
loop_
_entity_poly.entity_id
_entity_poly.type
_entity_poly.pdbx_seq_one_letter_code
_entity_poly.pdbx_strand_id
1 'polypeptide(L)'
;MGKVTFIEHDQTEHVVEFKAGSSVMQIAVDSAIPGIDGDCGGECACGTCHVIVTNEWFSKTGTPGNEEEQMLSMTPERASTSRLGCQVVLTDEMDGMTVHLPEFQM
;
A
#
# COMPACT_ATOMS: atom_id res chain seq x y z
N MET A 1 -12.32 -13.98 0.03
CA MET A 1 -12.61 -12.53 -0.14
C MET A 1 -12.36 -11.92 1.21
N GLY A 2 -11.41 -11.00 1.27
CA GLY A 2 -11.08 -10.26 2.48
C GLY A 2 -11.34 -8.78 2.29
N LYS A 3 -11.13 -8.00 3.35
CA LYS A 3 -11.25 -6.54 3.33
C LYS A 3 -9.91 -5.87 3.63
N VAL A 4 -9.67 -4.75 2.99
CA VAL A 4 -8.57 -3.82 3.31
C VAL A 4 -9.17 -2.45 3.59
N THR A 5 -8.68 -1.80 4.64
CA THR A 5 -9.04 -0.43 5.01
C THR A 5 -7.88 0.49 4.63
N PHE A 6 -8.15 1.45 3.75
CA PHE A 6 -7.25 2.55 3.44
C PHE A 6 -7.66 3.76 4.28
N ILE A 7 -6.73 4.34 5.02
CA ILE A 7 -6.95 5.52 5.85
C ILE A 7 -6.15 6.67 5.26
N GLU A 8 -6.84 7.67 4.71
CA GLU A 8 -6.21 8.90 4.21
C GLU A 8 -5.50 9.68 5.33
N HIS A 9 -4.65 10.63 4.94
CA HIS A 9 -3.98 11.51 5.90
C HIS A 9 -4.95 12.23 6.85
N ASP A 10 -6.13 12.63 6.34
CA ASP A 10 -7.18 13.31 7.09
C ASP A 10 -8.07 12.39 7.94
N GLN A 11 -7.73 11.09 8.02
CA GLN A 11 -8.46 10.03 8.70
C GLN A 11 -9.75 9.56 8.00
N THR A 12 -10.00 9.95 6.76
CA THR A 12 -11.07 9.37 5.95
C THR A 12 -10.76 7.90 5.66
N GLU A 13 -11.70 7.02 5.98
CA GLU A 13 -11.55 5.56 5.80
C GLU A 13 -12.28 5.07 4.54
N HIS A 14 -11.60 4.21 3.78
CA HIS A 14 -12.17 3.48 2.66
C HIS A 14 -11.99 1.98 2.87
N VAL A 15 -13.10 1.26 2.98
CA VAL A 15 -13.08 -0.21 3.12
C VAL A 15 -13.40 -0.85 1.78
N VAL A 16 -12.47 -1.67 1.29
CA VAL A 16 -12.55 -2.29 -0.03
C VAL A 16 -12.41 -3.80 0.09
N GLU A 17 -13.17 -4.54 -0.71
CA GLU A 17 -13.04 -5.99 -0.81
C GLU A 17 -11.94 -6.39 -1.79
N PHE A 18 -11.19 -7.43 -1.45
CA PHE A 18 -10.17 -7.99 -2.32
C PHE A 18 -10.30 -9.51 -2.49
N LYS A 19 -9.73 -10.00 -3.58
CA LYS A 19 -9.40 -11.42 -3.78
C LYS A 19 -7.89 -11.58 -3.63
N ALA A 20 -7.49 -12.65 -2.94
CA ALA A 20 -6.07 -12.96 -2.79
C ALA A 20 -5.38 -13.05 -4.16
N GLY A 21 -4.12 -12.59 -4.22
CA GLY A 21 -3.31 -12.52 -5.43
C GLY A 21 -3.24 -11.13 -6.08
N SER A 22 -4.15 -10.22 -5.77
CA SER A 22 -4.01 -8.80 -6.17
C SER A 22 -3.06 -8.05 -5.22
N SER A 23 -2.36 -7.04 -5.73
CA SER A 23 -1.55 -6.16 -4.87
C SER A 23 -2.41 -5.12 -4.16
N VAL A 24 -1.92 -4.55 -3.06
CA VAL A 24 -2.57 -3.43 -2.34
C VAL A 24 -2.83 -2.25 -3.28
N MET A 25 -1.85 -1.93 -4.14
CA MET A 25 -1.99 -0.87 -5.14
C MET A 25 -3.09 -1.18 -6.15
N GLN A 26 -3.15 -2.40 -6.68
CA GLN A 26 -4.18 -2.76 -7.67
C GLN A 26 -5.59 -2.60 -7.08
N ILE A 27 -5.80 -3.05 -5.84
CA ILE A 27 -7.09 -2.91 -5.14
C ILE A 27 -7.45 -1.44 -4.91
N ALA A 28 -6.47 -0.61 -4.55
CA ALA A 28 -6.66 0.83 -4.38
C ALA A 28 -7.09 1.51 -5.69
N VAL A 29 -6.36 1.26 -6.78
CA VAL A 29 -6.63 1.86 -8.09
C VAL A 29 -7.96 1.38 -8.67
N ASP A 30 -8.23 0.07 -8.64
CA ASP A 30 -9.50 -0.50 -9.15
C ASP A 30 -10.73 0.04 -8.40
N SER A 31 -10.53 0.48 -7.16
CA SER A 31 -11.59 1.02 -6.29
C SER A 31 -11.57 2.55 -6.19
N ALA A 32 -10.72 3.21 -6.99
CA ALA A 32 -10.56 4.66 -7.04
C ALA A 32 -10.27 5.30 -5.66
N ILE A 33 -9.42 4.65 -4.86
CA ILE A 33 -8.94 5.22 -3.59
C ILE A 33 -8.12 6.48 -3.87
N PRO A 34 -8.47 7.63 -3.27
CA PRO A 34 -7.72 8.87 -3.45
C PRO A 34 -6.26 8.73 -3.01
N GLY A 35 -5.35 9.41 -3.71
CA GLY A 35 -3.95 9.48 -3.30
C GLY A 35 -3.12 8.23 -3.56
N ILE A 36 -3.61 7.24 -4.31
CA ILE A 36 -2.79 6.15 -4.89
C ILE A 36 -2.96 6.18 -6.41
N ASP A 37 -1.89 6.53 -7.12
CA ASP A 37 -1.92 6.65 -8.58
C ASP A 37 -1.40 5.37 -9.26
N GLY A 38 -0.28 4.81 -8.75
CA GLY A 38 0.31 3.60 -9.32
C GLY A 38 0.87 3.79 -10.73
N ASP A 39 1.47 4.94 -11.04
CA ASP A 39 1.82 5.38 -12.40
C ASP A 39 2.65 4.40 -13.24
N CYS A 40 3.54 3.65 -12.60
CA CYS A 40 4.37 2.66 -13.29
C CYS A 40 3.67 1.32 -13.55
N GLY A 41 2.39 1.16 -13.17
CA GLY A 41 1.64 -0.09 -13.33
C GLY A 41 2.11 -1.23 -12.42
N GLY A 42 2.97 -0.95 -11.43
CA GLY A 42 3.46 -1.95 -10.47
C GLY A 42 4.91 -2.40 -10.67
N GLU A 43 5.63 -1.81 -11.62
CA GLU A 43 7.04 -2.09 -11.94
C GLU A 43 8.06 -1.54 -10.92
N CYS A 44 7.62 -1.21 -9.69
CA CYS A 44 8.48 -0.71 -8.61
C CYS A 44 9.33 0.53 -8.98
N ALA A 45 8.82 1.42 -9.84
CA ALA A 45 9.62 2.48 -10.48
C ALA A 45 9.17 3.92 -10.22
N CYS A 46 8.03 4.16 -9.54
CA CYS A 46 7.45 5.50 -9.40
C CYS A 46 7.27 6.00 -7.97
N GLY A 47 7.17 5.12 -6.96
CA GLY A 47 6.86 5.54 -5.59
C GLY A 47 5.40 5.96 -5.34
N THR A 48 4.58 6.16 -6.39
CA THR A 48 3.21 6.71 -6.28
C THR A 48 2.12 5.73 -5.80
N CYS A 49 2.56 4.71 -5.07
CA CYS A 49 1.69 3.76 -4.38
C CYS A 49 2.21 3.47 -2.96
N HIS A 50 2.95 4.41 -2.38
CA HIS A 50 3.41 4.36 -1.01
C HIS A 50 2.23 4.22 -0.06
N VAL A 51 2.34 3.24 0.84
CA VAL A 51 1.41 3.01 1.94
C VAL A 51 2.21 2.77 3.22
N ILE A 52 1.64 3.19 4.35
CA ILE A 52 2.19 2.94 5.68
C ILE A 52 1.36 1.83 6.31
N VAL A 53 1.95 0.64 6.41
CA VAL A 53 1.25 -0.54 6.93
C VAL A 53 1.18 -0.44 8.45
N THR A 54 0.00 -0.67 9.03
CA THR A 54 -0.12 -0.70 10.49
C THR A 54 0.68 -1.89 11.06
N ASN A 55 1.26 -1.70 12.26
CA ASN A 55 2.26 -2.62 12.82
C ASN A 55 1.80 -4.08 12.90
N GLU A 56 0.51 -4.32 13.15
CA GLU A 56 -0.05 -5.66 13.27
C GLU A 56 -0.06 -6.44 11.94
N TRP A 57 -0.06 -5.75 10.79
CA TRP A 57 -0.06 -6.36 9.46
C TRP A 57 1.32 -6.37 8.79
N PHE A 58 2.26 -5.54 9.26
CA PHE A 58 3.54 -5.34 8.57
C PHE A 58 4.31 -6.65 8.36
N SER A 59 4.32 -7.54 9.37
CA SER A 59 4.98 -8.85 9.28
C SER A 59 4.42 -9.75 8.17
N LYS A 60 3.13 -9.59 7.83
CA LYS A 60 2.48 -10.36 6.75
C LYS A 60 2.88 -9.85 5.37
N THR A 61 3.33 -8.59 5.26
CA THR A 61 3.73 -8.02 3.97
C THR A 61 5.09 -8.52 3.49
N GLY A 62 5.89 -9.11 4.37
CA GLY A 62 7.30 -9.36 4.13
C GLY A 62 8.13 -8.07 4.28
N THR A 63 9.37 -8.10 3.79
CA THR A 63 10.30 -6.96 3.84
C THR A 63 10.47 -6.36 2.45
N PRO A 64 10.66 -5.03 2.34
CA PRO A 64 10.95 -4.41 1.06
C PRO A 64 12.24 -4.98 0.45
N GLY A 65 12.21 -5.21 -0.87
CA GLY A 65 13.40 -5.57 -1.64
C GLY A 65 14.31 -4.37 -1.91
N ASN A 66 15.49 -4.58 -2.52
CA ASN A 66 16.44 -3.50 -2.75
C ASN A 66 15.91 -2.38 -3.64
N GLU A 67 15.15 -2.71 -4.69
CA GLU A 67 14.56 -1.72 -5.61
C GLU A 67 13.45 -0.93 -4.91
N GLU A 68 12.60 -1.63 -4.17
CA GLU A 68 11.54 -1.02 -3.35
C GLU A 68 12.15 -0.06 -2.30
N GLU A 69 13.22 -0.49 -1.65
CA GLU A 69 13.95 0.28 -0.64
C GLU A 69 14.56 1.56 -1.23
N GLN A 70 15.11 1.50 -2.45
CA GLN A 70 15.62 2.68 -3.15
C GLN A 70 14.51 3.70 -3.40
N MET A 71 13.36 3.24 -3.91
CA MET A 71 12.22 4.12 -4.14
C MET A 71 11.68 4.72 -2.84
N LEU A 72 11.49 3.89 -1.81
CA LEU A 72 11.04 4.35 -0.49
C LEU A 72 12.00 5.35 0.14
N SER A 73 13.32 5.21 -0.07
CA SER A 73 14.32 6.16 0.46
C SER A 73 14.18 7.58 -0.08
N MET A 74 13.49 7.75 -1.21
CA MET A 74 13.22 9.04 -1.83
C MET A 74 11.87 9.63 -1.39
N THR A 75 11.03 8.86 -0.69
CA THR A 75 9.69 9.27 -0.25
C THR A 75 9.77 10.16 1.00
N PRO A 76 9.23 11.40 0.98
CA PRO A 76 9.32 12.35 2.10
C PRO A 76 8.68 11.87 3.40
N GLU A 77 7.55 11.17 3.32
CA GLU A 77 6.76 10.68 4.46
C GLU A 77 7.03 9.21 4.80
N ARG A 78 8.25 8.73 4.49
CA ARG A 78 8.63 7.36 4.79
C ARG A 78 8.59 7.07 6.29
N ALA A 79 7.86 6.02 6.65
CA ALA A 79 7.84 5.39 7.97
C ALA A 79 8.56 4.01 7.96
N SER A 80 8.84 3.46 9.14
CA SER A 80 9.49 2.15 9.29
C SER A 80 8.69 0.97 8.72
N THR A 81 7.36 1.11 8.64
CA THR A 81 6.45 0.11 8.06
C THR A 81 5.95 0.51 6.67
N SER A 82 6.64 1.45 6.02
CA SER A 82 6.33 1.83 4.65
C SER A 82 6.60 0.71 3.67
N ARG A 83 5.69 0.53 2.72
CA ARG A 83 5.80 -0.37 1.59
C ARG A 83 5.32 0.35 0.34
N LEU A 84 5.80 -0.07 -0.82
CA LEU A 84 5.12 0.23 -2.07
C LEU A 84 3.98 -0.78 -2.22
N GLY A 85 2.73 -0.29 -2.25
CA GLY A 85 1.54 -1.12 -2.28
C GLY A 85 1.50 -2.08 -3.47
N CYS A 86 2.21 -1.78 -4.57
CA CYS A 86 2.34 -2.68 -5.70
C CYS A 86 3.18 -3.93 -5.39
N GLN A 87 4.09 -3.86 -4.42
CA GLN A 87 4.96 -4.95 -3.99
C GLN A 87 4.37 -5.77 -2.83
N VAL A 88 3.16 -5.42 -2.38
CA VAL A 88 2.44 -6.15 -1.31
C VAL A 88 1.29 -6.92 -1.94
N VAL A 89 1.49 -8.22 -2.14
CA VAL A 89 0.44 -9.14 -2.63
C VAL A 89 -0.47 -9.53 -1.48
N LEU A 90 -1.76 -9.27 -1.62
CA LEU A 90 -2.77 -9.61 -0.62
C LEU A 90 -3.01 -11.12 -0.58
N THR A 91 -3.03 -11.68 0.64
CA THR A 91 -3.37 -13.08 0.91
C THR A 91 -4.65 -13.16 1.74
N ASP A 92 -5.26 -14.34 1.84
CA ASP A 92 -6.44 -14.53 2.69
C ASP A 92 -6.16 -14.24 4.18
N GLU A 93 -4.90 -14.35 4.61
CA GLU A 93 -4.48 -14.01 5.98
C GLU A 93 -4.49 -12.51 6.26
N MET A 94 -4.67 -11.67 5.22
CA MET A 94 -4.73 -10.21 5.30
C MET A 94 -6.16 -9.66 5.37
N ASP A 95 -7.16 -10.50 5.61
CA ASP A 95 -8.54 -10.04 5.82
C ASP A 95 -8.64 -9.14 7.06
N GLY A 96 -9.04 -7.88 6.85
CA GLY A 96 -9.04 -6.82 7.87
C GLY A 96 -7.80 -5.93 7.87
N MET A 97 -6.89 -6.08 6.89
CA MET A 97 -5.67 -5.29 6.81
C MET A 97 -5.96 -3.79 6.78
N THR A 98 -5.19 -3.03 7.56
CA THR A 98 -5.28 -1.57 7.60
C THR A 98 -3.98 -0.93 7.15
N VAL A 99 -4.08 0.02 6.22
CA VAL A 99 -2.96 0.83 5.73
C VAL A 99 -3.32 2.31 5.80
N HIS A 100 -2.33 3.14 6.11
CA HIS A 100 -2.44 4.59 6.02
C HIS A 100 -1.81 5.10 4.73
N LEU A 101 -2.36 6.18 4.19
CA LEU A 101 -1.80 6.90 3.06
C LEU A 101 -0.98 8.10 3.57
N PRO A 102 0.15 8.43 2.93
CA PRO A 102 0.83 9.70 3.19
C PRO A 102 -0.06 10.88 2.77
N GLU A 103 0.31 12.10 3.19
CA GLU A 103 -0.32 13.31 2.64
C GLU A 103 0.02 13.46 1.15
N PHE A 104 1.25 13.10 0.75
CA PHE A 104 1.74 13.15 -0.62
C PHE A 104 2.53 11.89 -1.02
N GLN A 105 2.30 11.42 -2.25
CA GLN A 105 2.96 10.22 -2.81
C GLN A 105 4.40 10.48 -3.30
N MET A 106 4.67 11.67 -3.85
CA MET A 106 5.98 12.20 -4.23
C MET A 106 5.96 13.73 -4.27
#